data_AF-A0A2G2VHF2-F1
#
_entry.id   AF-A0A2G2VHF2-F1
#
_cell.length_a   1.000
_cell.length_b   1.000
_cell.length_c   1.000
_cell.angle_alpha   90.00
_cell.angle_beta   90.00
_cell.angle_gamma   90.00
#
_symmetry.space_group_name_H-M   'P 1'
#
loop_
_entity.id
_entity.type
_entity.pdbx_description
1 polymer ?
#
loop_
_entity_poly.entity_id
_entity_poly.type
_entity_poly.pdbx_seq_one_letter_code
_entity_poly.pdbx_strand_id
1 'polypeptide(L)'
;MDCKARVNCHLMTDGSCAVTTVILEHNHELDPTLSRFLHRKLSRTLKRSLVAHDIACLRPSKSIRFLEVEVGGPERMRSTSKDCRNYILQQQRLQTLSSDAAALHKFFLEMQG
;
A
#
# COMPACT_ATOMS: atom_id res chain seq x y z
N MET A 1 -10.45 -24.55 4.84
CA MET A 1 -10.39 -24.59 6.32
C MET A 1 -10.80 -23.22 6.81
N ASP A 2 -11.88 -23.13 7.57
CA ASP A 2 -12.30 -21.86 8.16
C ASP A 2 -11.61 -21.68 9.50
N CYS A 3 -10.64 -20.76 9.55
CA CYS A 3 -9.94 -20.43 10.78
C CYS A 3 -10.85 -19.60 11.69
N LYS A 4 -10.86 -19.91 12.99
CA LYS A 4 -11.65 -19.17 13.99
C LYS A 4 -10.91 -17.96 14.56
N ALA A 5 -9.61 -17.84 14.29
CA ALA A 5 -8.81 -16.72 14.76
C ALA A 5 -9.30 -15.40 14.15
N ARG A 6 -9.56 -14.41 15.00
CA ARG A 6 -10.05 -13.10 14.59
C ARG A 6 -9.73 -12.02 15.61
N VAL A 7 -9.57 -10.80 15.13
CA VAL A 7 -9.51 -9.58 15.95
C VAL A 7 -10.67 -8.70 15.54
N ASN A 8 -11.55 -8.39 16.49
CA ASN A 8 -12.64 -7.45 16.29
C ASN A 8 -12.26 -6.10 16.89
N CYS A 9 -12.62 -5.05 16.17
CA CYS A 9 -12.33 -3.68 16.54
C CYS A 9 -13.59 -2.83 16.38
N HIS A 10 -13.78 -1.89 17.30
CA HIS A 10 -14.84 -0.89 17.23
C HIS A 10 -14.23 0.47 16.94
N LEU A 11 -14.71 1.13 15.87
CA LEU A 11 -14.33 2.49 15.54
C LEU A 11 -15.14 3.46 16.41
N MET A 12 -14.46 4.26 17.20
CA MET A 12 -15.08 5.28 18.05
C MET A 12 -15.31 6.58 17.27
N THR A 13 -16.18 7.43 17.80
CA THR A 13 -16.57 8.70 17.18
C THR A 13 -15.42 9.71 17.12
N ASP A 14 -14.43 9.58 18.00
CA ASP A 14 -13.20 10.37 18.01
C ASP A 14 -12.14 9.87 17.00
N GLY A 15 -12.46 8.83 16.22
CA GLY A 15 -11.56 8.20 15.25
C GLY A 15 -10.57 7.20 15.85
N SER A 16 -10.60 7.00 17.17
CA SER A 16 -9.83 5.95 17.82
C SER A 16 -10.47 4.57 17.57
N CYS A 17 -9.68 3.51 17.72
CA CYS A 17 -10.09 2.15 17.45
C CYS A 17 -9.85 1.30 18.70
N ALA A 18 -10.92 0.75 19.27
CA ALA A 18 -10.85 -0.10 20.45
C ALA A 18 -10.94 -1.58 20.04
N VAL A 19 -9.97 -2.40 20.46
CA VAL A 19 -10.02 -3.85 20.27
C VAL A 19 -11.07 -4.44 21.23
N THR A 20 -12.07 -5.13 20.70
CA THR A 20 -13.19 -5.68 21.50
C THR A 20 -13.07 -7.18 21.75
N THR A 21 -12.53 -7.92 20.79
CA THR A 21 -12.36 -9.38 20.93
C THR A 21 -11.11 -9.83 20.21
N VAL A 22 -10.35 -10.70 20.87
CA VAL A 22 -9.18 -11.36 20.29
C VAL A 22 -9.36 -12.86 20.46
N ILE A 23 -9.48 -13.59 19.35
CA ILE A 23 -9.46 -15.06 19.30
C ILE A 23 -8.15 -15.46 18.66
N LEU A 24 -7.27 -16.10 19.43
CA LEU A 24 -5.93 -16.54 19.00
C LEU A 24 -5.89 -18.01 18.57
N GLU A 25 -6.98 -18.76 18.77
CA GLU A 25 -7.01 -20.19 18.47
C GLU A 25 -7.07 -20.43 16.96
N HIS A 26 -6.09 -21.18 16.46
CA HIS A 26 -6.01 -21.61 15.07
C HIS A 26 -6.32 -23.11 14.98
N ASN A 27 -7.03 -23.51 13.94
CA ASN A 27 -7.30 -24.91 13.61
C ASN A 27 -6.32 -25.47 12.55
N HIS A 28 -5.19 -24.79 12.36
CA HIS A 28 -4.13 -25.15 11.42
C HIS A 28 -2.78 -24.70 11.98
N GLU A 29 -1.70 -25.31 11.48
CA GLU A 29 -0.35 -24.84 11.81
C GLU A 29 -0.11 -23.41 11.31
N LEU A 30 0.67 -22.67 12.08
CA LEU A 30 1.15 -21.35 11.70
C LEU A 30 2.52 -21.52 11.05
N ASP A 31 2.68 -21.00 9.83
CA ASP A 31 3.97 -20.92 9.15
C ASP A 31 4.48 -19.47 9.19
N PRO A 32 5.44 -19.13 10.08
CA PRO A 32 6.03 -17.80 10.14
C PRO A 32 6.73 -17.39 8.83
N THR A 33 7.11 -18.34 7.97
CA THR A 33 7.72 -18.02 6.68
C THR A 33 6.70 -17.45 5.70
N LEU A 34 5.40 -17.78 5.83
CA LEU A 34 4.30 -17.16 5.06
C LEU A 34 4.13 -15.67 5.38
N SER A 35 4.37 -15.27 6.64
CA SER A 35 4.37 -13.86 7.05
C SER A 35 5.35 -13.02 6.21
N ARG A 36 6.52 -13.56 5.88
CA ARG A 36 7.48 -12.88 5.00
C ARG A 36 6.92 -12.57 3.61
N PHE A 37 5.97 -13.35 3.09
CA PHE A 37 5.32 -13.09 1.80
C PHE A 37 4.21 -12.04 1.90
N LEU A 38 3.53 -11.96 3.05
CA LEU A 38 2.48 -10.97 3.30
C LEU A 38 3.04 -9.58 3.72
N HIS A 39 4.23 -9.55 4.32
CA HIS A 39 4.92 -8.33 4.75
C HIS A 39 6.01 -7.84 3.79
N ARG A 40 5.98 -8.22 2.50
CA ARG A 40 6.93 -7.70 1.49
C ARG A 40 6.62 -6.23 1.14
N LYS A 41 6.93 -5.33 2.07
CA LYS A 41 6.94 -3.89 1.79
C LYS A 41 8.12 -3.58 0.89
N LEU A 42 7.91 -2.72 -0.11
CA LEU A 42 9.01 -2.11 -0.85
C LEU A 42 10.00 -1.47 0.12
N SER A 43 11.30 -1.62 -0.16
CA SER A 43 12.34 -0.97 0.63
C SER A 43 12.16 0.54 0.60
N ARG A 44 12.62 1.25 1.63
CA ARG A 44 12.55 2.71 1.69
C ARG A 44 13.23 3.36 0.48
N THR A 45 14.33 2.78 0.01
CA THR A 45 15.06 3.26 -1.18
C THR A 45 14.22 3.14 -2.44
N LEU A 46 13.63 1.96 -2.68
CA LEU A 46 12.75 1.75 -3.84
C LEU A 46 11.57 2.71 -3.84
N LYS A 47 10.94 2.94 -2.67
CA LYS A 47 9.85 3.91 -2.52
C LYS A 47 10.28 5.34 -2.85
N ARG A 48 11.47 5.75 -2.41
CA ARG A 48 11.99 7.10 -2.67
C ARG A 48 12.31 7.32 -4.14
N SER A 49 12.98 6.37 -4.77
CA SER A 49 13.24 6.38 -6.21
C SER A 49 11.93 6.50 -6.99
N LEU A 50 10.96 5.66 -6.63
CA LEU A 50 9.62 5.70 -7.19
C LEU A 50 8.96 7.10 -7.09
N VAL A 51 9.00 7.73 -5.91
CA VAL A 51 8.46 9.09 -5.74
C VAL A 51 9.26 10.13 -6.56
N ALA A 52 10.58 10.01 -6.59
CA ALA A 52 11.45 10.94 -7.30
C ALA A 52 11.29 10.89 -8.83
N HIS A 53 10.94 9.72 -9.38
CA HIS A 53 10.84 9.48 -10.82
C HIS A 53 9.41 9.56 -11.37
N ASP A 54 8.52 10.28 -10.67
CA ASP A 54 7.13 10.55 -11.06
C ASP A 54 6.37 9.31 -11.60
N ILE A 55 6.22 8.30 -10.74
CA ILE A 55 5.40 7.12 -11.05
C ILE A 55 4.01 7.48 -11.57
N ALA A 56 3.44 8.61 -11.15
CA ALA A 56 2.05 8.95 -11.46
C ALA A 56 1.79 8.98 -12.97
N CYS A 57 2.81 9.35 -13.75
CA CYS A 57 2.76 9.41 -15.21
C CYS A 57 3.22 8.12 -15.92
N LEU A 58 3.92 7.23 -15.22
CA LEU A 58 4.49 6.02 -15.83
C LEU A 58 3.58 4.80 -15.67
N ARG A 59 3.49 4.01 -16.74
CA ARG A 59 2.84 2.69 -16.66
C ARG A 59 3.58 1.84 -15.62
N PRO A 60 2.88 1.05 -14.78
CA PRO A 60 3.52 0.25 -13.74
C PRO A 60 4.67 -0.63 -14.23
N SER A 61 4.55 -1.20 -15.44
CA SER A 61 5.61 -2.02 -16.05
C SER A 61 6.90 -1.24 -16.33
N LYS A 62 6.80 0.03 -16.75
CA LYS A 62 7.97 0.89 -16.97
C LYS A 62 8.66 1.22 -15.66
N SER A 63 7.89 1.55 -14.62
CA SER A 63 8.43 1.86 -13.29
C SER A 63 9.09 0.65 -12.65
N ILE A 64 8.52 -0.55 -12.81
CA ILE A 64 9.14 -1.79 -12.31
C ILE A 64 10.48 -2.04 -12.98
N ARG A 65 10.53 -1.96 -14.33
CA ARG A 65 11.78 -2.14 -15.08
C ARG A 65 12.84 -1.10 -14.72
N PHE A 66 12.42 0.12 -14.43
CA PHE A 66 13.31 1.17 -13.94
C PHE A 66 13.94 0.79 -12.59
N LEU A 67 13.14 0.32 -11.64
CA LEU A 67 13.65 -0.12 -10.34
C LEU A 67 14.60 -1.29 -10.46
N GLU A 68 14.30 -2.25 -11.33
CA GLU A 68 15.18 -3.38 -11.62
C GLU A 68 16.54 -2.88 -12.11
N VAL A 69 16.58 -1.90 -13.02
CA VAL A 69 17.84 -1.29 -13.48
C VAL A 69 18.57 -0.58 -12.34
N GLU A 70 17.86 0.20 -11.53
CA GLU A 70 18.46 0.99 -10.44
C GLU A 70 19.10 0.11 -9.36
N VAL A 71 18.47 -1.01 -9.01
CA VAL A 71 19.03 -1.95 -8.03
C VAL A 71 20.06 -2.91 -8.65
N GLY A 72 20.28 -2.85 -9.96
CA GLY A 72 21.24 -3.66 -10.69
C GLY A 72 20.76 -5.08 -10.99
N GLY A 73 19.47 -5.26 -11.23
CA GLY A 73 18.83 -6.50 -11.67
C GLY A 73 17.61 -6.90 -10.82
N PRO A 74 16.63 -7.63 -11.40
CA PRO A 74 15.46 -8.13 -10.67
C PRO A 74 15.82 -9.06 -9.51
N GLU A 75 16.91 -9.82 -9.62
CA GLU A 75 17.41 -10.73 -8.58
C GLU A 75 17.89 -9.99 -7.32
N ARG A 76 18.23 -8.70 -7.44
CA ARG A 76 18.65 -7.87 -6.31
C ARG A 76 17.46 -7.20 -5.61
N MET A 77 16.26 -7.30 -6.17
CA MET A 77 15.03 -6.83 -5.54
C MET A 77 14.53 -7.82 -4.47
N ARG A 78 14.34 -7.33 -3.25
CA ARG A 78 13.69 -8.11 -2.18
C ARG A 78 12.17 -8.24 -2.37
N SER A 79 11.59 -7.35 -3.17
CA SER A 79 10.16 -7.29 -3.49
C SER A 79 9.86 -7.91 -4.84
N THR A 80 8.68 -8.49 -4.98
CA THR A 80 8.22 -9.07 -6.25
C THR A 80 7.68 -7.98 -7.18
N SER A 81 7.58 -8.28 -8.48
CA SER A 81 6.90 -7.43 -9.46
C SER A 81 5.46 -7.10 -9.05
N LYS A 82 4.76 -8.06 -8.42
CA LYS A 82 3.41 -7.86 -7.86
C LYS A 82 3.38 -6.82 -6.75
N ASP A 83 4.35 -6.86 -5.84
CA ASP A 83 4.46 -5.89 -4.74
C ASP A 83 4.71 -4.48 -5.28
N CYS A 84 5.62 -4.35 -6.25
CA CYS A 84 5.91 -3.09 -6.91
C CYS A 84 4.66 -2.53 -7.61
N ARG A 85 3.95 -3.37 -8.38
CA ARG A 85 2.73 -2.97 -9.08
C ARG A 85 1.64 -2.49 -8.11
N ASN A 86 1.42 -3.21 -7.03
CA ASN A 86 0.41 -2.85 -6.04
C ASN A 86 0.73 -1.51 -5.38
N TYR A 87 2.00 -1.28 -5.01
CA TYR A 87 2.41 -0.01 -4.43
C TYR A 87 2.24 1.16 -5.43
N ILE A 88 2.66 0.98 -6.69
CA ILE A 88 2.51 1.98 -7.74
C ILE A 88 1.04 2.38 -7.91
N LEU A 89 0.15 1.39 -8.04
CA LEU A 89 -1.29 1.65 -8.19
C LEU A 89 -1.88 2.33 -6.96
N GLN A 90 -1.42 1.97 -5.76
CA GLN A 90 -1.83 2.64 -4.53
C GLN A 90 -1.40 4.11 -4.52
N GLN A 91 -0.15 4.42 -4.88
CA GLN A 91 0.35 5.79 -4.94
C GLN A 91 -0.39 6.62 -6.01
N GLN A 92 -0.64 6.04 -7.18
CA GLN A 92 -1.42 6.69 -8.24
C GLN A 92 -2.84 7.05 -7.76
N ARG A 93 -3.54 6.11 -7.10
CA ARG A 93 -4.85 6.38 -6.52
C ARG A 93 -4.83 7.50 -5.49
N LEU A 94 -3.82 7.52 -4.60
CA LEU A 94 -3.68 8.57 -3.61
C LEU A 94 -3.47 9.96 -4.24
N GLN A 95 -2.68 10.04 -5.31
CA GLN A 95 -2.52 11.29 -6.05
C GLN A 95 -3.80 11.74 -6.75
N THR A 96 -4.51 10.83 -7.41
CA THR A 96 -5.81 11.15 -8.04
C THR A 96 -6.80 11.70 -7.00
N LEU A 97 -6.94 11.03 -5.86
CA LEU A 97 -7.82 11.48 -4.78
C LEU A 97 -7.41 12.86 -4.24
N SER A 98 -6.11 13.13 -4.12
CA SER A 98 -5.62 14.44 -3.68
C SER A 98 -5.93 15.54 -4.70
N SER A 99 -5.81 15.25 -5.99
CA SER A 99 -6.15 16.18 -7.07
C SER A 99 -7.65 16.48 -7.09
N ASP A 100 -8.48 15.44 -6.98
CA ASP A 100 -9.94 15.58 -6.95
C ASP A 100 -10.39 16.39 -5.74
N ALA A 101 -9.81 16.13 -4.56
CA ALA A 101 -10.09 16.90 -3.35
C ALA A 101 -9.70 18.39 -3.51
N ALA A 102 -8.57 18.68 -4.15
CA ALA A 102 -8.15 20.05 -4.42
C ALA A 102 -9.10 20.77 -5.40
N ALA A 103 -9.58 20.07 -6.44
CA ALA A 103 -10.53 20.61 -7.41
C ALA A 103 -11.90 20.91 -6.76
N LEU A 104 -12.42 19.97 -5.94
CA LEU A 104 -13.66 20.18 -5.20
C LEU A 104 -13.56 21.34 -4.23
N HIS A 105 -12.44 21.45 -3.48
CA HIS A 105 -12.21 22.57 -2.58
C HIS A 105 -12.24 23.92 -3.31
N LYS A 106 -11.58 24.00 -4.48
CA LYS A 106 -11.61 25.21 -5.32
C LYS A 106 -13.03 25.55 -5.78
N PHE A 107 -13.80 24.55 -6.25
CA PHE A 107 -15.19 24.75 -6.67
C PHE A 107 -16.06 25.32 -5.54
N PHE A 108 -15.95 24.78 -4.32
CA PHE A 108 -16.72 25.29 -3.19
C PHE A 108 -16.33 26.72 -2.77
N LEU A 109 -15.05 27.08 -2.89
CA LEU A 109 -14.60 28.46 -2.63
C LEU A 109 -15.15 29.44 -3.66
N GLU A 110 -15.21 29.05 -4.94
CA GLU A 110 -15.77 29.89 -6.01
C GLU A 110 -17.28 30.10 -5.85
N MET A 111 -18.00 29.13 -5.26
CA MET A 111 -19.44 29.22 -4.99
C MET A 111 -19.80 30.09 -3.77
N GLN A 112 -18.82 30.46 -2.93
CA GLN A 112 -19.02 31.28 -1.73
C GLN A 112 -18.80 32.79 -1.99
N GLY A 113 -18.44 33.19 -3.20
CA GLY A 113 -18.33 34.58 -3.65
C GLY A 113 -19.48 34.96 -4.58
#